data_AF-D6EA20-F1
#
_entry.id   AF-D6EA20-F1
#
_cell.length_a   1.000
_cell.length_b   1.000
_cell.length_c   1.000
_cell.angle_alpha   90.00
_cell.angle_beta   90.00
_cell.angle_gamma   90.00
#
_symmetry.space_group_name_H-M   'P 1'
#
loop_
_entity.id
_entity.type
_entity.pdbx_description
1 polymer ?
#
loop_
_entity_poly.entity_id
_entity_poly.type
_entity_poly.pdbx_seq_one_letter_code
_entity_poly.pdbx_strand_id
1 'polypeptide(L)'
;MELHDIERRKLTLDDLAHIDAESGVEFWYARDIMEFLGYRRWENFAVAVERAKVSGNASRTAGQDHFREATKMIEAGKGAQRKVKDYKLTRYACYLIAQNGDPRKEEIAFAQSYFALQTRKQELIEERMRALARIAIRGQLTEAEKELSRIAYERGVDGAGFARIRSKGDAALFGGHTTADMKKRLGVKGSRPLADHLPSVTLAAKQLATEMTNHNVEGKDLHGERPIAEEHVQNNVGVRDLLGRRGIRPEELPPEEDVRRLERRVTVETRRLEQEARGFPASKG
;
A
#
# COMPACT_ATOMS: atom_id res chain seq x y z
N MET A 1 1.22 -21.59 16.85
CA MET A 1 2.12 -20.57 17.42
C MET A 1 1.24 -19.37 17.71
N GLU A 2 0.99 -19.08 18.99
CA GLU A 2 0.01 -18.06 19.38
C GLU A 2 0.59 -16.66 19.19
N LEU A 3 -0.23 -15.70 18.73
CA LEU A 3 0.13 -14.27 18.67
C LEU A 3 0.65 -13.74 20.02
N HIS A 4 0.17 -14.32 21.13
CA HIS A 4 0.62 -14.02 22.48
C HIS A 4 2.09 -14.37 22.77
N ASP A 5 2.67 -15.36 22.09
CA ASP A 5 4.10 -15.70 22.25
C ASP A 5 4.98 -14.71 21.46
N ILE A 6 4.46 -14.23 20.31
CA ILE A 6 5.04 -13.16 19.49
C ILE A 6 5.06 -11.83 20.25
N GLU A 7 3.98 -11.45 20.91
CA GLU A 7 3.92 -10.21 21.70
C GLU A 7 4.74 -10.30 22.99
N ARG A 8 4.74 -11.44 23.70
CA ARG A 8 5.58 -11.62 24.90
C ARG A 8 7.08 -11.57 24.61
N ARG A 9 7.54 -12.06 23.45
CA ARG A 9 8.95 -11.95 23.03
C ARG A 9 9.28 -10.64 22.32
N LYS A 10 8.29 -9.83 21.92
CA LYS A 10 8.52 -8.46 21.42
C LYS A 10 9.02 -7.52 22.52
N LEU A 11 8.69 -7.85 23.77
CA LEU A 11 9.02 -7.12 25.00
C LEU A 11 10.47 -7.35 25.50
N THR A 12 11.48 -7.46 24.62
CA THR A 12 12.87 -7.76 25.07
C THR A 12 14.00 -7.24 24.17
N LEU A 13 13.77 -6.86 22.90
CA LEU A 13 14.82 -6.22 22.09
C LEU A 13 14.98 -4.75 22.47
N ASP A 14 13.87 -4.01 22.57
CA ASP A 14 13.89 -2.57 22.82
C ASP A 14 14.49 -2.23 24.19
N ASP A 15 14.36 -3.13 25.18
CA ASP A 15 14.95 -2.96 26.51
C ASP A 15 16.49 -3.04 26.52
N LEU A 16 17.08 -3.68 25.50
CA LEU A 16 18.53 -3.76 25.31
C LEU A 16 19.08 -2.61 24.47
N ALA A 17 18.23 -1.67 24.06
CA ALA A 17 18.63 -0.56 23.21
C ALA A 17 19.43 0.47 23.99
N HIS A 18 20.43 1.03 23.33
CA HIS A 18 21.22 2.14 23.79
C HIS A 18 21.11 3.29 22.80
N ILE A 19 21.35 4.51 23.26
CA ILE A 19 21.51 5.68 22.38
C ILE A 19 22.99 6.06 22.40
N ASP A 20 23.59 6.15 21.21
CA ASP A 20 24.97 6.60 21.07
C ASP A 20 25.07 8.10 21.39
N ALA A 21 25.85 8.46 22.40
CA ALA A 21 25.89 9.83 22.91
C ALA A 21 26.42 10.87 21.91
N GLU A 22 27.23 10.45 20.93
CA GLU A 22 27.80 11.33 19.91
C GLU A 22 26.88 11.49 18.70
N SER A 23 26.31 10.39 18.22
CA SER A 23 25.49 10.38 16.99
C SER A 23 23.99 10.44 17.22
N GLY A 24 23.52 10.19 18.44
CA GLY A 24 22.09 10.08 18.78
C GLY A 24 21.41 8.82 18.21
N VAL A 25 22.17 7.91 17.60
CA VAL A 25 21.64 6.71 16.94
C VAL A 25 21.34 5.62 17.96
N GLU A 26 20.17 5.00 17.82
CA GLU A 26 19.77 3.80 18.55
C GLU A 26 20.61 2.59 18.12
N PHE A 27 21.23 1.90 19.08
CA PHE A 27 22.08 0.74 18.83
C PHE A 27 21.99 -0.33 19.92
N TRP A 28 22.45 -1.53 19.57
CA TRP A 28 22.61 -2.66 20.48
C TRP A 28 24.04 -3.18 20.44
N TYR A 29 24.52 -3.70 21.56
CA TYR A 29 25.77 -4.46 21.55
C TYR A 29 25.52 -5.89 21.05
N ALA A 30 26.34 -6.34 20.11
CA ALA A 30 26.26 -7.70 19.56
C ALA A 30 26.34 -8.78 20.65
N ARG A 31 27.16 -8.58 21.68
CA ARG A 31 27.25 -9.50 22.82
C ARG A 31 25.98 -9.57 23.68
N ASP A 32 25.17 -8.52 23.73
CA ASP A 32 23.91 -8.53 24.48
C ASP A 32 22.79 -9.19 23.65
N ILE A 33 22.83 -9.00 22.34
CA ILE A 33 21.88 -9.62 21.40
C ILE A 33 22.12 -11.13 21.20
N MET A 34 23.36 -11.60 21.37
CA MET A 34 23.68 -13.00 21.05
C MET A 34 22.84 -13.99 21.88
N GLU A 35 22.65 -13.71 23.17
CA GLU A 35 21.88 -14.56 24.08
C GLU A 35 20.39 -14.52 23.74
N PHE A 36 19.88 -13.33 23.43
CA PHE A 36 18.51 -13.12 22.96
C PHE A 36 18.20 -13.92 21.69
N LEU A 37 19.18 -14.09 20.80
CA LEU A 37 19.06 -14.88 19.58
C LEU A 37 19.47 -16.36 19.76
N GLY A 38 19.63 -16.84 20.99
CA GLY A 38 19.90 -18.24 21.32
C GLY A 38 21.35 -18.67 21.11
N TYR A 39 22.31 -17.75 20.95
CA TYR A 39 23.73 -18.05 20.80
C TYR A 39 24.47 -17.99 22.14
N ARG A 40 24.89 -19.17 22.64
CA ARG A 40 25.69 -19.29 23.88
C ARG A 40 27.18 -19.04 23.69
N ARG A 41 27.69 -19.12 22.46
CA ARG A 41 29.12 -18.99 22.13
C ARG A 41 29.33 -17.89 21.10
N TRP A 42 30.26 -17.00 21.40
CA TRP A 42 30.57 -15.84 20.57
C TRP A 42 31.02 -16.23 19.16
N GLU A 43 31.80 -17.30 19.01
CA GLU A 43 32.33 -17.75 17.72
C GLU A 43 31.20 -18.09 16.74
N ASN A 44 30.12 -18.71 17.23
CA ASN A 44 28.96 -19.04 16.43
C ASN A 44 28.15 -17.80 16.07
N PHE A 45 28.04 -16.84 16.99
CA PHE A 45 27.33 -15.60 16.74
C PHE A 45 28.07 -14.69 15.76
N ALA A 46 29.41 -14.62 15.86
CA ALA A 46 30.25 -13.89 14.93
C ALA A 46 30.05 -14.35 13.49
N VAL A 47 29.87 -15.66 13.25
CA VAL A 47 29.52 -16.18 11.92
C VAL A 47 28.17 -15.64 11.42
N ALA A 48 27.15 -15.56 12.27
CA ALA A 48 25.85 -14.98 11.91
C ALA A 48 25.96 -13.47 11.61
N VAL A 49 26.76 -12.73 12.39
CA VAL A 49 27.05 -11.31 12.16
C VAL A 49 27.75 -11.09 10.82
N GLU A 50 28.74 -11.92 10.46
CA GLU A 50 29.42 -11.80 9.17
C GLU A 50 28.49 -12.12 7.99
N ARG A 51 27.62 -13.13 8.12
CA ARG A 51 26.58 -13.40 7.09
C ARG A 51 25.64 -12.20 6.92
N ALA A 52 25.23 -11.57 8.02
CA ALA A 52 24.38 -10.40 8.00
C ALA A 52 25.05 -9.19 7.32
N LYS A 53 26.35 -8.96 7.57
CA LYS A 53 27.14 -7.93 6.88
C LYS A 53 27.21 -8.18 5.37
N VAL A 54 27.49 -9.41 4.96
CA VAL A 54 27.52 -9.79 3.53
C VAL A 54 26.16 -9.52 2.89
N SER A 55 25.07 -9.91 3.55
CA SER A 55 23.69 -9.66 3.08
C SER A 55 23.39 -8.17 2.94
N GLY A 56 23.73 -7.34 3.94
CA GLY A 56 23.52 -5.89 3.91
C GLY A 56 24.35 -5.17 2.85
N ASN A 57 25.60 -5.60 2.62
CA ASN A 57 26.44 -5.02 1.56
C ASN A 57 25.91 -5.35 0.16
N ALA A 58 25.32 -6.54 -0.03
CA ALA A 58 24.76 -6.96 -1.31
C ALA A 58 23.45 -6.22 -1.66
N SER A 59 22.67 -5.77 -0.67
CA SER A 59 21.38 -5.11 -0.88
C SER A 59 21.45 -3.64 -1.31
N ARG A 60 22.67 -3.06 -1.49
CA ARG A 60 22.94 -1.62 -1.77
C ARG A 60 22.42 -0.64 -0.72
N THR A 61 21.89 -1.13 0.40
CA THR A 61 21.52 -0.33 1.57
C THR A 61 22.77 -0.17 2.44
N ALA A 62 23.56 0.88 2.18
CA ALA A 62 24.75 1.34 2.94
C ALA A 62 25.19 0.45 4.13
N GLY A 63 25.86 -0.68 3.86
CA GLY A 63 26.14 -1.70 4.88
C GLY A 63 27.23 -1.36 5.90
N GLN A 64 27.95 -0.24 5.74
CA GLN A 64 29.07 0.11 6.63
C GLN A 64 28.62 0.80 7.93
N ASP A 65 27.51 1.54 7.92
CA ASP A 65 27.08 2.31 9.11
C ASP A 65 26.15 1.54 10.05
N HIS A 66 25.84 0.27 9.73
CA HIS A 66 24.94 -0.57 10.53
C HIS A 66 25.66 -1.54 11.48
N PHE A 67 26.94 -1.81 11.23
CA PHE A 67 27.77 -2.73 12.02
C PHE A 67 29.09 -2.05 12.42
N ARG A 68 29.07 -1.21 13.46
CA ARG A 68 30.26 -0.49 13.92
C ARG A 68 31.05 -1.34 14.89
N GLU A 69 32.34 -1.55 14.65
CA GLU A 69 33.21 -2.28 15.58
C GLU A 69 33.30 -1.57 16.94
N ALA A 70 33.23 -2.36 18.01
CA ALA A 70 33.36 -1.90 19.38
C ALA A 70 34.21 -2.90 20.19
N THR A 71 34.61 -2.49 21.40
CA THR A 71 35.23 -3.39 22.38
C THR A 71 34.46 -3.36 23.67
N LYS A 72 34.10 -4.53 24.19
CA LYS A 72 33.46 -4.68 25.50
C LYS A 72 34.48 -5.17 26.51
N MET A 73 34.45 -4.61 27.72
CA MET A 73 35.21 -5.12 28.85
C MET A 73 34.43 -6.27 29.47
N ILE A 74 35.06 -7.42 29.65
CA ILE A 74 34.47 -8.57 30.34
C ILE A 74 35.32 -8.98 31.52
N GLU A 75 34.68 -9.49 32.57
CA GLU A 75 35.36 -10.10 33.69
C GLU A 75 35.87 -11.49 33.30
N ALA A 76 37.15 -11.72 33.56
CA ALA A 76 37.87 -12.95 33.40
C ALA A 76 38.12 -13.57 34.79
N GLY A 77 38.51 -14.84 34.82
CA GLY A 77 38.74 -15.56 36.07
C GLY A 77 39.63 -14.80 37.05
N LYS A 78 39.23 -14.80 38.33
CA LYS A 78 39.88 -14.08 39.45
C LYS A 78 39.82 -12.55 39.37
N GLY A 79 38.74 -11.98 38.82
CA GLY A 79 38.49 -10.53 38.81
C GLY A 79 39.35 -9.74 37.81
N ALA A 80 40.09 -10.43 36.93
CA ALA A 80 40.84 -9.79 35.86
C ALA A 80 39.87 -9.26 34.79
N GLN A 81 40.16 -8.14 34.15
CA GLN A 81 39.31 -7.55 33.11
C GLN A 81 39.98 -7.68 31.75
N ARG A 82 39.25 -8.12 30.71
CA ARG A 82 39.78 -8.29 29.34
C ARG A 82 38.93 -7.54 28.32
N LYS A 83 39.59 -6.85 27.38
CA LYS A 83 38.94 -6.30 26.17
C LYS A 83 38.65 -7.42 25.17
N VAL A 84 37.39 -7.53 24.75
CA VAL A 84 36.96 -8.46 23.70
C VAL A 84 36.26 -7.73 22.57
N LYS A 85 36.36 -8.26 21.35
CA LYS A 85 35.69 -7.71 20.16
C LYS A 85 34.18 -7.73 20.34
N ASP A 86 33.50 -6.66 19.95
CA ASP A 86 32.05 -6.50 19.96
C ASP A 86 31.62 -5.64 18.75
N TYR A 87 30.33 -5.40 18.59
CA TYR A 87 29.79 -4.47 17.60
C TYR A 87 28.65 -3.65 18.17
N LYS A 88 28.55 -2.38 17.78
CA LYS A 88 27.31 -1.61 17.84
C LYS A 88 26.50 -1.93 16.58
N LEU A 89 25.30 -2.44 16.78
CA LEU A 89 24.37 -2.87 15.76
C LEU A 89 23.20 -1.91 15.72
N THR A 90 22.82 -1.39 14.56
CA THR A 90 21.53 -0.71 14.42
C THR A 90 20.38 -1.71 14.49
N ARG A 91 19.15 -1.22 14.65
CA ARG A 91 17.93 -2.06 14.57
C ARG A 91 17.88 -2.89 13.29
N TYR A 92 18.28 -2.28 12.17
CA TYR A 92 18.38 -2.96 10.88
C TYR A 92 19.43 -4.07 10.88
N ALA A 93 20.62 -3.86 11.46
CA ALA A 93 21.62 -4.91 11.60
C ALA A 93 21.12 -6.08 12.46
N CYS A 94 20.40 -5.80 13.57
CA CYS A 94 19.77 -6.83 14.39
C CYS A 94 18.78 -7.68 13.58
N TYR A 95 17.95 -7.06 12.72
CA TYR A 95 17.04 -7.79 11.83
C TYR A 95 17.78 -8.62 10.78
N LEU A 96 18.84 -8.10 10.17
CA LEU A 96 19.66 -8.86 9.23
C LEU A 96 20.32 -10.07 9.90
N ILE A 97 20.80 -9.94 11.14
CA ILE A 97 21.35 -11.07 11.90
C ILE A 97 20.26 -12.11 12.16
N ALA A 98 19.07 -11.69 12.59
CA ALA A 98 17.95 -12.61 12.81
C ALA A 98 17.52 -13.34 11.52
N GLN A 99 17.53 -12.66 10.37
CA GLN A 99 17.20 -13.25 9.07
C GLN A 99 18.26 -14.25 8.59
N ASN A 100 19.54 -13.98 8.83
CA ASN A 100 20.68 -14.77 8.34
C ASN A 100 21.29 -15.73 9.38
N GLY A 101 20.68 -15.85 10.56
CA GLY A 101 21.11 -16.73 11.65
C GLY A 101 20.89 -18.22 11.37
N ASP A 102 21.35 -19.08 12.28
CA ASP A 102 21.14 -20.53 12.22
C ASP A 102 19.66 -20.89 12.47
N PRO A 103 18.91 -21.39 11.47
CA PRO A 103 17.47 -21.68 11.60
C PRO A 103 17.18 -22.86 12.52
N ARG A 104 18.20 -23.61 12.96
CA ARG A 104 18.04 -24.67 13.99
C ARG A 104 17.84 -24.10 15.40
N LYS A 105 18.06 -22.80 15.60
CA LYS A 105 17.77 -22.10 16.86
C LYS A 105 16.31 -21.66 16.87
N GLU A 106 15.61 -21.92 17.96
CA GLU A 106 14.19 -21.59 18.10
C GLU A 106 13.94 -20.09 17.96
N GLU A 107 14.83 -19.27 18.53
CA GLU A 107 14.74 -17.81 18.51
C GLU A 107 14.90 -17.25 17.08
N ILE A 108 15.80 -17.84 16.29
CA ILE A 108 15.98 -17.48 14.88
C ILE A 108 14.78 -17.93 14.03
N ALA A 109 14.35 -19.19 14.17
CA ALA A 109 13.19 -19.70 13.44
C ALA A 109 11.92 -18.90 13.76
N PHE A 110 11.77 -18.48 15.01
CA PHE A 110 10.69 -17.60 15.46
C PHE A 110 10.77 -16.22 14.82
N ALA A 111 11.94 -15.57 14.82
CA ALA A 111 12.13 -14.27 14.19
C ALA A 111 11.83 -14.32 12.67
N GLN A 112 12.29 -15.37 11.98
CA GLN A 112 11.98 -15.59 10.56
C GLN A 112 10.49 -15.78 10.31
N SER A 113 9.80 -16.56 11.15
CA SER A 113 8.35 -16.73 11.09
C SER A 113 7.61 -15.42 11.34
N TYR A 114 8.07 -14.63 12.31
CA TYR A 114 7.54 -13.30 12.60
C TYR A 114 7.68 -12.37 11.40
N PHE A 115 8.86 -12.30 10.76
CA PHE A 115 9.06 -11.46 9.58
C PHE A 115 8.15 -11.88 8.42
N ALA A 116 8.01 -13.18 8.15
CA ALA A 116 7.10 -13.66 7.11
C ALA A 116 5.64 -13.23 7.38
N LEU A 117 5.18 -13.34 8.64
CA LEU A 117 3.84 -12.88 9.02
C LEU A 117 3.68 -11.36 8.96
N GLN A 118 4.69 -10.59 9.37
CA GLN A 118 4.63 -9.13 9.29
C GLN A 118 4.64 -8.64 7.84
N THR A 119 5.48 -9.21 6.97
CA THR A 119 5.48 -8.89 5.55
C THR A 119 4.11 -9.20 4.96
N ARG A 120 3.55 -10.38 5.25
CA ARG A 120 2.20 -10.71 4.77
C ARG A 120 1.12 -9.76 5.29
N LYS A 121 1.22 -9.33 6.56
CA LYS A 121 0.31 -8.34 7.14
C LYS A 121 0.41 -7.00 6.41
N GLN A 122 1.63 -6.53 6.11
CA GLN A 122 1.85 -5.29 5.40
C GLN A 122 1.32 -5.36 3.96
N GLU A 123 1.57 -6.44 3.23
CA GLU A 123 1.02 -6.67 1.89
C GLU A 123 -0.52 -6.58 1.88
N LEU A 124 -1.18 -7.23 2.84
CA LEU A 124 -2.63 -7.20 2.98
C LEU A 124 -3.17 -5.79 3.30
N ILE A 125 -2.46 -5.02 4.13
CA ILE A 125 -2.80 -3.62 4.41
C ILE A 125 -2.69 -2.78 3.13
N GLU A 126 -1.62 -2.95 2.36
CA GLU A 126 -1.44 -2.22 1.09
C GLU A 126 -2.50 -2.60 0.05
N GLU A 127 -2.81 -3.88 -0.11
CA GLU A 127 -3.89 -4.36 -0.97
C GLU A 127 -5.23 -3.71 -0.57
N ARG A 128 -5.51 -3.63 0.73
CA ARG A 128 -6.72 -2.98 1.25
C ARG A 128 -6.72 -1.47 1.02
N MET A 129 -5.59 -0.78 1.21
CA MET A 129 -5.48 0.66 0.95
C MET A 129 -5.70 0.98 -0.53
N ARG A 130 -5.11 0.18 -1.44
CA ARG A 130 -5.36 0.29 -2.88
C ARG A 130 -6.84 0.06 -3.20
N ALA A 131 -7.47 -0.92 -2.56
CA ALA A 131 -8.89 -1.21 -2.75
C ALA A 131 -9.78 -0.02 -2.33
N LEU A 132 -9.55 0.52 -1.13
CA LEU A 132 -10.29 1.67 -0.60
C LEU A 132 -10.11 2.92 -1.47
N ALA A 133 -8.89 3.21 -1.91
CA ALA A 133 -8.63 4.34 -2.80
C ALA A 133 -9.40 4.22 -4.11
N ARG A 134 -9.46 3.02 -4.72
CA ARG A 134 -10.21 2.81 -5.96
C ARG A 134 -11.73 2.92 -5.76
N ILE A 135 -12.25 2.40 -4.64
CA ILE A 135 -13.67 2.59 -4.27
C ILE A 135 -13.99 4.08 -4.12
N ALA A 136 -13.13 4.84 -3.44
CA ALA A 136 -13.32 6.27 -3.24
C ALA A 136 -13.37 7.03 -4.57
N ILE A 137 -12.42 6.82 -5.48
CA ILE A 137 -12.39 7.47 -6.81
C ILE A 137 -13.65 7.10 -7.62
N ARG A 138 -14.08 5.84 -7.58
CA ARG A 138 -15.32 5.42 -8.26
C ARG A 138 -16.56 6.11 -7.69
N GLY A 139 -16.59 6.30 -6.37
CA GLY A 139 -17.62 7.09 -5.67
C GLY A 139 -17.62 8.54 -6.13
N GLN A 140 -16.46 9.19 -6.17
CA GLN A 140 -16.33 10.58 -6.64
C GLN A 140 -16.79 10.74 -8.09
N LEU A 141 -16.42 9.82 -8.99
CA LEU A 141 -16.94 9.83 -10.37
C LEU A 141 -18.47 9.67 -10.39
N THR A 142 -19.05 8.84 -9.52
CA THR A 142 -20.50 8.69 -9.43
C THR A 142 -21.19 10.01 -9.08
N GLU A 143 -20.67 10.74 -8.10
CA GLU A 143 -21.25 12.02 -7.69
C GLU A 143 -21.07 13.08 -8.78
N ALA A 144 -19.91 13.16 -9.41
CA ALA A 144 -19.67 14.06 -10.54
C ALA A 144 -20.63 13.79 -11.71
N GLU A 145 -20.87 12.52 -12.06
CA GLU A 145 -21.80 12.11 -13.12
C GLU A 145 -23.27 12.39 -12.77
N LYS A 146 -23.66 12.21 -11.50
CA LYS A 146 -25.00 12.58 -11.02
C LYS A 146 -25.22 14.08 -11.15
N GLU A 147 -24.23 14.87 -10.77
CA GLU A 147 -24.30 16.32 -10.85
C GLU A 147 -24.42 16.79 -12.31
N LEU A 148 -23.59 16.24 -13.21
CA LEU A 148 -23.71 16.54 -14.64
C LEU A 148 -25.09 16.18 -15.19
N SER A 149 -25.62 15.02 -14.78
CA SER A 149 -26.96 14.58 -15.18
C SER A 149 -28.05 15.54 -14.69
N ARG A 150 -27.94 16.03 -13.45
CA ARG A 150 -28.88 16.99 -12.85
C ARG A 150 -28.85 18.33 -13.61
N ILE A 151 -27.65 18.90 -13.77
CA ILE A 151 -27.39 20.15 -14.49
C ILE A 151 -27.93 20.07 -15.93
N ALA A 152 -27.68 18.97 -16.63
CA ALA A 152 -28.14 18.76 -17.99
C ALA A 152 -29.67 18.67 -18.08
N TYR A 153 -30.32 17.99 -17.13
CA TYR A 153 -31.78 17.87 -17.09
C TYR A 153 -32.47 19.22 -16.87
N GLU A 154 -31.97 20.01 -15.92
CA GLU A 154 -32.46 21.39 -15.67
C GLU A 154 -32.33 22.30 -16.90
N ARG A 155 -31.42 21.95 -17.81
CA ARG A 155 -31.11 22.70 -19.04
C ARG A 155 -31.69 22.06 -20.30
N GLY A 156 -32.73 21.23 -20.14
CA GLY A 156 -33.53 20.70 -21.24
C GLY A 156 -32.98 19.46 -21.93
N VAL A 157 -32.07 18.71 -21.29
CA VAL A 157 -31.56 17.43 -21.80
C VAL A 157 -32.32 16.27 -21.16
N ASP A 158 -32.89 15.40 -21.98
CA ASP A 158 -33.55 14.18 -21.49
C ASP A 158 -32.55 13.05 -21.20
N GLY A 159 -33.03 11.95 -20.60
CA GLY A 159 -32.17 10.81 -20.26
C GLY A 159 -31.46 10.18 -21.47
N ALA A 160 -32.10 10.19 -22.65
CA ALA A 160 -31.51 9.68 -23.88
C ALA A 160 -30.38 10.60 -24.39
N GLY A 161 -30.58 11.91 -24.31
CA GLY A 161 -29.58 12.93 -24.61
C GLY A 161 -28.39 12.85 -23.68
N PHE A 162 -28.62 12.68 -22.37
CA PHE A 162 -27.53 12.50 -21.42
C PHE A 162 -26.71 11.23 -21.70
N ALA A 163 -27.36 10.12 -22.08
CA ALA A 163 -26.66 8.91 -22.49
C ALA A 163 -25.76 9.14 -23.73
N ARG A 164 -26.21 9.96 -24.69
CA ARG A 164 -25.42 10.37 -25.87
C ARG A 164 -24.24 11.26 -25.48
N ILE A 165 -24.44 12.25 -24.60
CA ILE A 165 -23.38 13.11 -24.06
C ILE A 165 -22.27 12.25 -23.44
N ARG A 166 -22.62 11.34 -22.53
CA ARG A 166 -21.65 10.46 -21.88
C ARG A 166 -20.91 9.56 -22.88
N SER A 167 -21.63 8.99 -23.86
CA SER A 167 -21.00 8.15 -24.90
C SER A 167 -20.01 8.93 -25.77
N LYS A 168 -20.32 10.20 -26.09
CA LYS A 168 -19.40 11.09 -26.83
C LYS A 168 -18.18 11.47 -25.98
N GLY A 169 -18.36 11.73 -24.68
CA GLY A 169 -17.25 11.94 -23.74
C GLY A 169 -16.33 10.73 -23.66
N ASP A 170 -16.89 9.52 -23.57
CA ASP A 170 -16.14 8.27 -23.61
C ASP A 170 -15.33 8.14 -24.91
N ALA A 171 -15.96 8.37 -26.06
CA ALA A 171 -15.25 8.33 -27.34
C ALA A 171 -14.09 9.33 -27.39
N ALA A 172 -14.26 10.54 -26.85
CA ALA A 172 -13.20 11.53 -26.78
C ALA A 172 -12.04 11.08 -25.86
N LEU A 173 -12.35 10.52 -24.69
CA LEU A 173 -11.33 10.07 -23.74
C LEU A 173 -10.62 8.79 -24.20
N PHE A 174 -11.29 7.88 -24.91
CA PHE A 174 -10.75 6.59 -25.31
C PHE A 174 -10.30 6.54 -26.78
N GLY A 175 -9.86 7.68 -27.34
CA GLY A 175 -9.26 7.70 -28.67
C GLY A 175 -10.21 7.27 -29.80
N GLY A 176 -11.50 7.57 -29.66
CA GLY A 176 -12.57 7.22 -30.60
C GLY A 176 -13.42 6.01 -30.20
N HIS A 177 -13.07 5.30 -29.12
CA HIS A 177 -13.84 4.14 -28.66
C HIS A 177 -15.03 4.55 -27.79
N THR A 178 -16.23 4.18 -28.21
CA THR A 178 -17.45 4.44 -27.45
C THR A 178 -17.50 3.61 -26.16
N THR A 179 -18.45 3.92 -25.27
CA THR A 179 -18.71 3.10 -24.08
C THR A 179 -18.93 1.62 -24.44
N ALA A 180 -19.62 1.34 -25.56
CA ALA A 180 -19.90 -0.02 -26.01
C ALA A 180 -18.64 -0.75 -26.48
N ASP A 181 -17.78 -0.06 -27.23
CA ASP A 181 -16.50 -0.60 -27.71
C ASP A 181 -15.59 -0.95 -26.53
N MET A 182 -15.50 -0.05 -25.55
CA MET A 182 -14.70 -0.26 -24.35
C MET A 182 -15.24 -1.41 -23.49
N LYS A 183 -16.56 -1.54 -23.35
CA LYS A 183 -17.16 -2.70 -22.66
C LYS A 183 -16.79 -4.01 -23.35
N LYS A 184 -16.84 -4.07 -24.68
CA LYS A 184 -16.43 -5.24 -25.45
C LYS A 184 -14.95 -5.56 -25.25
N ARG A 185 -14.09 -4.54 -25.34
CA ARG A 185 -12.62 -4.67 -25.19
C ARG A 185 -12.23 -5.17 -23.79
N LEU A 186 -12.87 -4.65 -22.76
CA LEU A 186 -12.58 -4.99 -21.36
C LEU A 186 -13.36 -6.22 -20.86
N GLY A 187 -14.15 -6.88 -21.71
CA GLY A 187 -14.92 -8.06 -21.34
C GLY A 187 -16.04 -7.79 -20.32
N VAL A 188 -16.56 -6.56 -20.28
CA VAL A 188 -17.65 -6.15 -19.37
C VAL A 188 -18.96 -6.76 -19.85
N LYS A 189 -19.54 -7.66 -19.05
CA LYS A 189 -20.74 -8.43 -19.41
C LYS A 189 -22.04 -7.69 -19.05
N GLY A 190 -23.01 -7.76 -19.95
CA GLY A 190 -24.39 -7.34 -19.70
C GLY A 190 -24.53 -5.85 -19.38
N SER A 191 -25.37 -5.53 -18.39
CA SER A 191 -25.70 -4.16 -17.99
C SER A 191 -24.68 -3.51 -17.06
N ARG A 192 -23.56 -4.18 -16.75
CA ARG A 192 -22.56 -3.63 -15.81
C ARG A 192 -21.98 -2.30 -16.31
N PRO A 193 -21.79 -1.31 -15.44
CA PRO A 193 -21.13 -0.05 -15.80
C PRO A 193 -19.71 -0.29 -16.29
N LEU A 194 -19.29 0.45 -17.33
CA LEU A 194 -17.90 0.43 -17.80
C LEU A 194 -16.94 0.87 -16.67
N ALA A 195 -17.32 1.92 -15.94
CA ALA A 195 -16.53 2.51 -14.86
C ALA A 195 -16.12 1.51 -13.78
N ASP A 196 -16.93 0.49 -13.49
CA ASP A 196 -16.63 -0.50 -12.44
C ASP A 196 -15.41 -1.37 -12.80
N HIS A 197 -14.97 -1.37 -14.06
CA HIS A 197 -13.83 -2.14 -14.55
C HIS A 197 -12.65 -1.27 -15.00
N LEU A 198 -12.78 0.05 -14.93
CA LEU A 198 -11.71 0.96 -15.33
C LEU A 198 -10.60 1.02 -14.26
N PRO A 199 -9.34 1.20 -14.67
CA PRO A 199 -8.24 1.52 -13.77
C PRO A 199 -8.43 2.85 -13.04
N SER A 200 -7.79 3.00 -11.87
CA SER A 200 -7.91 4.21 -11.04
C SER A 200 -7.53 5.50 -11.78
N VAL A 201 -6.48 5.47 -12.61
CA VAL A 201 -6.06 6.64 -13.40
C VAL A 201 -7.13 7.05 -14.42
N THR A 202 -7.80 6.08 -15.04
CA THR A 202 -8.87 6.32 -16.01
C THR A 202 -10.13 6.83 -15.32
N LEU A 203 -10.46 6.30 -14.14
CA LEU A 203 -11.56 6.81 -13.32
C LEU A 203 -11.35 8.28 -12.92
N ALA A 204 -10.15 8.62 -12.45
CA ALA A 204 -9.78 9.98 -12.08
C ALA A 204 -9.82 10.92 -13.31
N ALA A 205 -9.36 10.45 -14.47
CA ALA A 205 -9.43 11.20 -15.71
C ALA A 205 -10.87 11.52 -16.13
N LYS A 206 -11.77 10.52 -16.08
CA LYS A 206 -13.21 10.74 -16.34
C LYS A 206 -13.81 11.70 -15.33
N GLN A 207 -13.49 11.53 -14.03
CA GLN A 207 -14.01 12.40 -12.99
C GLN A 207 -13.60 13.85 -13.26
N LEU A 208 -12.32 14.11 -13.53
CA LEU A 208 -11.83 15.45 -13.83
C LEU A 208 -12.53 16.06 -15.04
N ALA A 209 -12.66 15.30 -16.15
CA ALA A 209 -13.36 15.79 -17.34
C ALA A 209 -14.83 16.11 -17.04
N THR A 210 -15.51 15.29 -16.23
CA THR A 210 -16.89 15.52 -15.80
C THR A 210 -17.01 16.76 -14.91
N GLU A 211 -16.12 16.94 -13.93
CA GLU A 211 -16.12 18.12 -13.05
C GLU A 211 -15.85 19.42 -13.81
N MET A 212 -14.90 19.40 -14.76
CA MET A 212 -14.68 20.54 -15.66
C MET A 212 -15.94 20.85 -16.48
N THR A 213 -16.67 19.82 -16.91
CA THR A 213 -17.93 19.99 -17.64
C THR A 213 -19.01 20.59 -16.74
N ASN A 214 -19.17 20.10 -15.50
CA ASN A 214 -20.10 20.66 -14.51
C ASN A 214 -19.86 22.17 -14.35
N HIS A 215 -18.61 22.53 -14.04
CA HIS A 215 -18.20 23.91 -13.83
C HIS A 215 -18.47 24.79 -15.08
N ASN A 216 -18.11 24.30 -16.27
CA ASN A 216 -18.22 25.10 -17.49
C ASN A 216 -19.67 25.22 -17.98
N VAL A 217 -20.51 24.20 -17.81
CA VAL A 217 -21.94 24.26 -18.17
C VAL A 217 -22.67 25.29 -17.34
N GLU A 218 -22.37 25.37 -16.04
CA GLU A 218 -22.92 26.40 -15.16
C GLU A 218 -22.36 27.78 -15.47
N GLY A 219 -21.03 27.91 -15.54
CA GLY A 219 -20.37 29.21 -15.73
C GLY A 219 -20.61 29.86 -17.09
N LYS A 220 -20.84 29.06 -18.14
CA LYS A 220 -21.16 29.55 -19.50
C LYS A 220 -22.66 29.51 -19.82
N ASP A 221 -23.50 29.11 -18.86
CA ASP A 221 -24.96 28.96 -19.02
C ASP A 221 -25.35 28.15 -20.28
N LEU A 222 -24.79 26.95 -20.43
CA LEU A 222 -24.96 26.14 -21.65
C LEU A 222 -26.28 25.36 -21.65
N HIS A 223 -27.19 25.62 -22.59
CA HIS A 223 -28.49 24.94 -22.67
C HIS A 223 -28.59 23.91 -23.79
N GLY A 224 -29.31 22.81 -23.52
CA GLY A 224 -29.60 21.75 -24.48
C GLY A 224 -28.45 20.78 -24.73
N GLU A 225 -28.75 19.69 -25.46
CA GLU A 225 -27.82 18.57 -25.58
C GLU A 225 -26.53 18.94 -26.33
N ARG A 226 -26.64 19.67 -27.44
CA ARG A 226 -25.49 19.92 -28.33
C ARG A 226 -24.39 20.74 -27.64
N PRO A 227 -24.67 21.92 -27.03
CA PRO A 227 -23.64 22.70 -26.36
C PRO A 227 -22.99 21.95 -25.19
N ILE A 228 -23.78 21.24 -24.38
CA ILE A 228 -23.26 20.44 -23.26
C ILE A 228 -22.40 19.27 -23.76
N ALA A 229 -22.81 18.61 -24.84
CA ALA A 229 -22.02 17.54 -25.46
C ALA A 229 -20.67 18.06 -26.00
N GLU A 230 -20.67 19.22 -26.66
CA GLU A 230 -19.45 19.83 -27.20
C GLU A 230 -18.47 20.20 -26.09
N GLU A 231 -18.96 20.82 -25.02
CA GLU A 231 -18.16 21.11 -23.82
C GLU A 231 -17.59 19.84 -23.20
N HIS A 232 -18.43 18.81 -23.02
CA HIS A 232 -18.00 17.54 -22.45
C HIS A 232 -16.94 16.84 -23.31
N VAL A 233 -17.09 16.85 -24.63
CA VAL A 233 -16.12 16.30 -25.57
C VAL A 233 -14.80 17.05 -25.49
N GLN A 234 -14.81 18.38 -25.50
CA GLN A 234 -13.60 19.20 -25.42
C GLN A 234 -12.81 18.92 -24.13
N ASN A 235 -13.49 18.83 -22.99
CA ASN A 235 -12.84 18.51 -21.72
C ASN A 235 -12.21 17.12 -21.72
N ASN A 236 -12.89 16.11 -22.28
CA ASN A 236 -12.35 14.76 -22.41
C ASN A 236 -11.16 14.68 -23.38
N VAL A 237 -11.18 15.41 -24.50
CA VAL A 237 -10.03 15.54 -25.41
C VAL A 237 -8.83 16.15 -24.67
N GLY A 238 -9.04 17.24 -23.94
CA GLY A 238 -7.98 17.89 -23.17
C GLY A 238 -7.34 16.95 -22.13
N VAL A 239 -8.15 16.22 -21.37
CA VAL A 239 -7.65 15.21 -20.42
C VAL A 239 -6.93 14.08 -21.15
N ARG A 240 -7.44 13.60 -22.28
CA ARG A 240 -6.81 12.56 -23.09
C ARG A 240 -5.44 12.97 -23.63
N ASP A 241 -5.31 14.21 -24.07
CA ASP A 241 -4.04 14.77 -24.55
C ASP A 241 -3.00 14.83 -23.43
N LEU A 242 -3.40 15.27 -22.23
CA LEU A 242 -2.52 15.31 -21.06
C LEU A 242 -1.98 13.92 -20.71
N LEU A 243 -2.85 12.91 -20.69
CA LEU A 243 -2.46 11.52 -20.47
C LEU A 243 -1.53 11.01 -21.57
N GLY A 244 -1.86 11.31 -22.83
CA GLY A 244 -1.08 10.90 -24.01
C GLY A 244 0.35 11.45 -23.98
N ARG A 245 0.54 12.71 -23.58
CA ARG A 245 1.88 13.33 -23.43
C ARG A 245 2.76 12.63 -22.39
N ARG A 246 2.15 11.89 -21.45
CA ARG A 246 2.85 11.09 -20.43
C ARG A 246 2.92 9.61 -20.77
N GLY A 247 2.52 9.23 -21.99
CA GLY A 247 2.52 7.84 -22.44
C GLY A 247 1.37 6.99 -21.90
N ILE A 248 0.34 7.61 -21.34
CA ILE A 248 -0.84 6.90 -20.80
C ILE A 248 -1.95 6.94 -21.86
N ARG A 249 -2.37 5.76 -22.35
CA ARG A 249 -3.51 5.60 -23.25
C ARG A 249 -4.64 4.86 -22.54
N PRO A 250 -5.70 5.55 -22.09
CA PRO A 250 -6.79 4.94 -21.33
C PRO A 250 -7.40 3.69 -21.97
N GLU A 251 -7.47 3.67 -23.31
CA GLU A 251 -8.01 2.56 -24.10
C GLU A 251 -7.10 1.32 -24.18
N GLU A 252 -5.81 1.46 -23.85
CA GLU A 252 -4.83 0.36 -23.85
C GLU A 252 -4.61 -0.25 -22.47
N LEU A 253 -5.09 0.42 -21.40
CA LEU A 253 -4.90 -0.08 -20.04
C LEU A 253 -5.74 -1.35 -19.79
N PRO A 254 -5.18 -2.34 -19.07
CA PRO A 254 -5.89 -3.58 -18.77
C PRO A 254 -7.10 -3.33 -17.86
N PRO A 255 -8.15 -4.17 -17.95
CA PRO A 255 -9.27 -4.07 -17.02
C PRO A 255 -8.83 -4.41 -15.60
N GLU A 256 -9.44 -3.74 -14.63
CA GLU A 256 -9.29 -4.09 -13.22
C GLU A 256 -10.51 -4.87 -12.70
N GLU A 257 -10.37 -5.47 -11.51
CA GLU A 257 -11.47 -6.17 -10.82
C GLU A 257 -12.70 -5.27 -10.71
N ASP A 258 -13.90 -5.84 -10.80
CA ASP A 258 -15.16 -5.12 -10.61
C ASP A 258 -15.20 -4.41 -9.25
N VAL A 259 -15.34 -3.08 -9.23
CA VAL A 259 -15.37 -2.29 -7.97
C VAL A 259 -16.50 -2.75 -7.04
N ARG A 260 -17.64 -3.23 -7.55
CA ARG A 260 -18.72 -3.75 -6.70
C ARG A 260 -18.31 -5.02 -5.97
N ARG A 261 -17.47 -5.84 -6.58
CA ARG A 261 -16.91 -7.03 -5.92
C ARG A 261 -15.89 -6.63 -4.87
N LEU A 262 -15.08 -5.62 -5.16
CA LEU A 262 -14.11 -5.03 -4.25
C LEU A 262 -14.78 -4.46 -3.00
N GLU A 263 -15.84 -3.65 -3.17
CA GLU A 263 -16.65 -3.09 -2.07
C GLU A 263 -17.19 -4.20 -1.15
N ARG A 264 -17.74 -5.27 -1.73
CA ARG A 264 -18.27 -6.41 -0.96
C ARG A 264 -17.16 -7.09 -0.15
N ARG A 265 -15.99 -7.32 -0.75
CA ARG A 265 -14.84 -7.94 -0.07
C ARG A 265 -14.40 -7.10 1.13
N VAL A 266 -14.17 -5.80 0.91
CA VAL A 266 -13.79 -4.86 1.97
C VAL A 266 -14.84 -4.80 3.09
N THR A 267 -16.13 -4.80 2.74
CA THR A 267 -17.22 -4.80 3.72
C THR A 267 -17.23 -6.07 4.57
N VAL A 268 -17.08 -7.25 3.96
CA VAL A 268 -17.03 -8.54 4.67
C VAL A 268 -15.82 -8.60 5.59
N GLU A 269 -14.64 -8.19 5.11
CA GLU A 269 -13.43 -8.13 5.92
C GLU A 269 -13.55 -7.18 7.10
N THR A 270 -14.20 -6.03 6.90
CA THR A 270 -14.44 -5.04 7.98
C THR A 270 -15.35 -5.63 9.05
N ARG A 271 -16.48 -6.24 8.65
CA ARG A 271 -17.39 -6.92 9.59
C ARG A 271 -16.70 -8.05 10.36
N ARG A 272 -15.81 -8.80 9.70
CA ARG A 272 -15.05 -9.85 10.36
C ARG A 272 -14.12 -9.29 11.44
N LEU A 273 -13.40 -8.20 11.13
CA LEU A 273 -12.54 -7.53 12.12
C LEU A 273 -13.34 -6.93 13.29
N GLU A 274 -14.51 -6.34 13.01
CA GLU A 274 -15.41 -5.84 14.05
C GLU A 274 -15.91 -6.96 14.97
N GLN A 275 -16.19 -8.15 14.42
CA GLN A 275 -16.60 -9.31 15.20
C GLN A 275 -15.45 -9.88 16.04
N GLU A 276 -14.23 -9.94 15.49
CA GLU A 276 -13.01 -10.35 16.20
C GLU A 276 -12.63 -9.34 17.31
N ALA A 277 -13.01 -8.07 17.17
CA ALA A 277 -12.79 -7.01 18.17
C ALA A 277 -13.87 -6.95 19.28
N ARG A 278 -14.94 -7.76 19.22
CA ARG A 278 -15.94 -7.80 20.29
C ARG A 278 -15.36 -8.47 21.53
N GLY A 279 -15.28 -7.71 22.63
CA GLY A 279 -14.91 -8.20 23.96
C GLY A 279 -15.94 -9.14 24.59
N PHE A 280 -15.64 -9.63 25.79
CA PHE A 280 -16.47 -10.61 26.51
C PHE A 280 -17.95 -10.19 26.60
N PRO A 281 -18.90 -11.14 26.48
CA PRO A 281 -20.32 -10.82 26.65
C PRO A 281 -20.57 -10.26 28.05
N ALA A 282 -21.46 -9.26 28.15
CA ALA A 282 -21.88 -8.70 29.43
C ALA A 282 -22.32 -9.83 30.37
N SER A 283 -21.79 -9.87 31.58
CA SER A 283 -22.23 -10.80 32.61
C SER A 283 -23.72 -10.60 32.82
N LYS A 284 -24.52 -11.63 32.55
CA LYS A 284 -25.92 -11.64 32.96
C LYS A 284 -25.93 -11.64 34.49
N GLY A 285 -26.22 -10.48 35.07
CA GLY A 285 -26.57 -10.34 36.48
C GLY A 285 -27.95 -10.91 36.77
#